data_AF-A0ABD3WRM4-F1
#
_entry.id   AF-A0ABD3WRM4-F1
#
_cell.length_a   1.000
_cell.length_b   1.000
_cell.length_c   1.000
_cell.angle_alpha   90.00
_cell.angle_beta   90.00
_cell.angle_gamma   90.00
#
_symmetry.space_group_name_H-M   'P 1'
#
loop_
_entity.id
_entity.type
_entity.pdbx_description
1 polymer ?
#
loop_
_entity_poly.entity_id
_entity_poly.type
_entity_poly.pdbx_seq_one_letter_code
_entity_poly.pdbx_strand_id
1 'polypeptide(L)'
;MKSKKIIKRKTKNRKTKSSVVFDETARAEFLTGFKKRKDERRKKAHEQIERKQKEEHKEWKRKRKELMVHRTKNHQSVPEDLEEMFSQSVEVKELPNHTITIVDMSDIDIAGCKGFHLGKNKFTEGNDPSSETGQVTLPRPEENKKALKRLDKKHLKNEHLQRKNLPHKHGHKHKHITKKVKIRSGNKKHGH
;
A
#
# COMPACT_ATOMS: atom_id res chain seq x y z
N MET A 1 70.14 25.18 23.44
CA MET A 1 68.94 24.31 23.37
C MET A 1 67.71 25.14 23.77
N LYS A 2 66.74 25.36 22.88
CA LYS A 2 65.57 26.20 23.19
C LYS A 2 64.53 25.40 23.98
N SER A 3 64.17 25.87 25.17
CA SER A 3 63.23 25.19 26.07
C SER A 3 61.81 25.22 25.50
N LYS A 4 61.09 24.09 25.61
CA LYS A 4 59.69 23.98 25.17
C LYS A 4 58.80 24.81 26.10
N LYS A 5 58.27 25.90 25.58
CA LYS A 5 57.37 26.82 26.31
C LYS A 5 56.06 26.08 26.66
N ILE A 6 55.79 25.90 27.94
CA ILE A 6 54.58 25.23 28.42
C ILE A 6 53.38 26.15 28.17
N ILE A 7 52.54 25.81 27.20
CA ILE A 7 51.31 26.55 26.89
C ILE A 7 50.30 26.28 28.01
N LYS A 8 50.11 27.25 28.91
CA LYS A 8 49.07 27.18 29.95
C LYS A 8 47.69 27.30 29.28
N ARG A 9 46.85 26.28 29.44
CA ARG A 9 45.46 26.29 28.91
C ARG A 9 44.65 27.36 29.63
N LYS A 10 44.01 28.25 28.87
CA LYS A 10 43.10 29.28 29.42
C LYS A 10 41.97 28.61 30.20
N THR A 11 41.67 29.13 31.38
CA THR A 11 40.62 28.62 32.26
C THR A 11 39.25 28.88 31.63
N LYS A 12 38.42 27.83 31.47
CA LYS A 12 37.08 27.97 30.91
C LYS A 12 36.22 28.84 31.83
N ASN A 13 35.65 29.91 31.27
CA ASN A 13 34.75 30.82 31.98
C ASN A 13 33.60 30.04 32.62
N ARG A 14 33.46 30.13 33.94
CA ARG A 14 32.40 29.44 34.69
C ARG A 14 31.01 29.98 34.34
N LYS A 15 30.90 31.25 33.92
CA LYS A 15 29.63 31.91 33.59
C LYS A 15 28.95 31.33 32.34
N THR A 16 29.71 30.74 31.42
CA THR A 16 29.17 30.14 30.18
C THR A 16 28.97 28.63 30.30
N LYS A 17 29.03 28.06 31.51
CA LYS A 17 28.84 26.62 31.71
C LYS A 17 27.34 26.33 31.83
N SER A 18 26.78 25.62 30.85
CA SER A 18 25.45 25.04 30.94
C SER A 18 25.50 23.71 31.70
N SER A 19 24.69 23.55 32.73
CA SER A 19 24.47 22.26 33.40
C SER A 19 23.41 21.48 32.64
N VAL A 20 23.77 20.29 32.15
CA VAL A 20 22.79 19.33 31.62
C VAL A 20 22.32 18.48 32.79
N VAL A 21 21.10 18.72 33.24
CA VAL A 21 20.43 17.93 34.28
C VAL A 21 19.32 17.14 33.59
N PHE A 22 19.17 15.88 33.98
CA PHE A 22 18.05 15.08 33.50
C PHE A 22 16.79 15.50 34.22
N ASP A 23 15.75 15.82 33.45
CA ASP A 23 14.41 15.87 33.98
C ASP A 23 13.94 14.44 34.27
N GLU A 24 13.72 14.15 35.55
CA GLU A 24 13.33 12.83 36.02
C GLU A 24 11.95 12.41 35.50
N THR A 25 11.06 13.38 35.27
CA THR A 25 9.71 13.13 34.75
C THR A 25 9.78 12.71 33.28
N ALA A 26 10.49 13.47 32.45
CA ALA A 26 10.76 13.14 31.06
C ALA A 26 11.52 11.81 30.93
N ARG A 27 12.44 11.51 31.87
CA ARG A 27 13.13 10.21 31.94
C ARG A 27 12.15 9.07 32.23
N ALA A 28 11.25 9.24 33.20
CA ALA A 28 10.25 8.24 33.52
C ALA A 28 9.31 7.98 32.34
N GLU A 29 8.85 9.03 31.67
CA GLU A 29 8.05 8.91 30.45
C GLU A 29 8.81 8.24 29.31
N PHE A 30 10.09 8.56 29.12
CA PHE A 30 10.93 7.93 28.11
C PHE A 30 11.14 6.44 28.40
N LEU A 31 11.33 6.05 29.66
CA LEU A 31 11.56 4.66 30.05
C LEU A 31 10.28 3.82 30.08
N THR A 32 9.12 4.40 30.39
CA THR A 32 7.86 3.64 30.47
C THR A 32 7.00 3.79 29.21
N GLY A 33 7.19 4.85 28.44
CA GLY A 33 6.41 5.21 27.25
C GLY A 33 6.71 4.39 25.99
N PHE A 34 7.31 3.21 26.09
CA PHE A 34 7.58 2.35 24.93
C PHE A 34 6.31 1.95 24.18
N LYS A 35 5.21 1.67 24.90
CA LYS A 35 3.92 1.35 24.29
C LYS A 35 3.35 2.55 23.55
N LYS A 36 3.33 3.73 24.18
CA LYS A 36 2.93 5.00 23.56
C LYS A 36 3.69 5.23 22.24
N ARG A 37 5.01 5.16 22.26
CA ARG A 37 5.85 5.32 21.05
C ARG A 37 5.62 4.24 20.00
N LYS A 38 5.35 3.00 20.42
CA LYS A 38 5.02 1.92 19.47
C LYS A 38 3.71 2.22 18.76
N ASP A 39 2.71 2.67 19.51
CA ASP A 39 1.40 2.99 18.96
C ASP A 39 1.44 4.27 18.10
N GLU A 40 2.22 5.29 18.48
CA GLU A 40 2.51 6.46 17.64
C GLU A 40 3.15 6.05 16.31
N ARG A 41 4.17 5.19 16.33
CA ARG A 41 4.80 4.68 15.11
C ARG A 41 3.80 3.92 14.23
N ARG A 42 2.93 3.09 14.83
CA ARG A 42 1.89 2.35 14.11
C ARG A 42 0.87 3.31 13.49
N LYS A 43 0.39 4.29 14.26
CA LYS A 43 -0.56 5.31 13.79
C LYS A 43 0.03 6.11 12.63
N LYS A 44 1.28 6.56 12.75
CA LYS A 44 1.98 7.28 11.68
C LYS A 44 2.13 6.43 10.42
N ALA A 45 2.47 5.14 10.55
CA ALA A 45 2.54 4.24 9.40
C ALA A 45 1.17 4.05 8.73
N HIS A 46 0.10 3.88 9.53
CA HIS A 46 -1.26 3.76 9.01
C HIS A 46 -1.71 5.02 8.27
N GLU A 47 -1.50 6.20 8.86
CA GLU A 47 -1.84 7.48 8.24
C GLU A 47 -1.08 7.71 6.93
N GLN A 48 0.20 7.32 6.88
CA GLN A 48 1.00 7.40 5.65
C GLN A 48 0.45 6.48 4.55
N ILE A 49 0.02 5.27 4.88
CA ILE A 49 -0.60 4.34 3.92
C ILE A 49 -1.93 4.91 3.43
N GLU A 50 -2.78 5.39 4.34
CA GLU A 50 -4.08 5.95 3.99
C GLU A 50 -3.95 7.21 3.12
N ARG A 51 -2.97 8.07 3.39
CA ARG A 51 -2.67 9.25 2.58
C ARG A 51 -2.28 8.85 1.15
N LYS A 52 -1.38 7.87 1.00
CA LYS A 52 -0.96 7.36 -0.32
C LYS A 52 -2.13 6.78 -1.10
N GLN A 53 -2.99 5.98 -0.46
CA GLN A 53 -4.18 5.41 -1.10
C GLN A 53 -5.15 6.50 -1.59
N LYS A 54 -5.35 7.56 -0.80
CA LYS A 54 -6.20 8.70 -1.17
C LYS A 54 -5.62 9.48 -2.35
N GLU A 55 -4.31 9.71 -2.35
CA GLU A 55 -3.59 10.36 -3.45
C GLU A 55 -3.68 9.53 -4.74
N GLU A 56 -3.43 8.22 -4.67
CA GLU A 56 -3.57 7.30 -5.79
C GLU A 56 -4.98 7.28 -6.37
N HIS A 57 -6.01 7.23 -5.52
CA HIS A 57 -7.41 7.28 -5.97
C HIS A 57 -7.75 8.59 -6.66
N LYS A 58 -7.24 9.71 -6.14
CA LYS A 58 -7.43 11.04 -6.74
C LYS A 58 -6.77 11.10 -8.13
N GLU A 59 -5.55 10.59 -8.25
CA GLU A 59 -4.83 10.52 -9.51
C GLU A 59 -5.53 9.61 -10.52
N TRP A 60 -6.05 8.47 -10.08
CA TRP A 60 -6.81 7.56 -10.96
C TRP A 60 -8.09 8.22 -11.49
N LYS A 61 -8.84 8.91 -10.61
CA LYS A 61 -10.03 9.68 -11.02
C LYS A 61 -9.68 10.78 -12.03
N ARG A 62 -8.57 11.50 -11.81
CA ARG A 62 -8.09 12.54 -12.72
C ARG A 62 -7.75 11.95 -14.08
N LYS A 63 -6.92 10.89 -14.12
CA LYS A 63 -6.57 10.18 -15.35
C LYS A 63 -7.80 9.64 -16.08
N ARG A 64 -8.77 9.07 -15.36
CA ARG A 64 -10.03 8.60 -15.96
C ARG A 64 -10.80 9.73 -16.63
N LYS A 65 -10.90 10.89 -15.98
CA LYS A 65 -11.57 12.07 -16.56
C LYS A 65 -10.83 12.57 -17.80
N GLU A 66 -9.51 12.64 -17.75
CA GLU A 66 -8.67 13.04 -18.90
C GLU A 66 -8.84 12.08 -20.08
N LEU A 67 -8.81 10.77 -19.83
CA LEU A 67 -9.05 9.75 -20.85
C LEU A 67 -10.46 9.84 -21.45
N MET A 68 -11.47 10.09 -20.61
CA MET A 68 -12.84 10.29 -21.08
C MET A 68 -12.93 11.50 -22.00
N VAL A 69 -12.36 12.64 -21.60
CA VAL A 69 -12.34 13.87 -22.41
C VAL A 69 -11.56 13.67 -23.71
N HIS A 70 -10.43 12.96 -23.66
CA HIS A 70 -9.64 12.66 -24.85
C HIS A 70 -10.43 11.76 -25.81
N ARG A 71 -11.08 10.71 -25.30
CA ARG A 71 -11.95 9.83 -26.08
C ARG A 71 -13.11 10.60 -26.70
N THR A 72 -13.80 11.47 -25.94
CA THR A 72 -14.91 12.26 -26.51
C THR A 72 -14.44 13.23 -27.57
N LYS A 73 -13.26 13.86 -27.42
CA LYS A 73 -12.71 14.77 -28.44
C LYS A 73 -12.33 14.03 -29.72
N ASN A 74 -11.72 12.84 -29.60
CA ASN A 74 -11.34 12.04 -30.76
C ASN A 74 -12.53 11.35 -31.43
N HIS A 75 -13.62 11.10 -30.69
CA HIS A 75 -14.80 10.38 -31.19
C HIS A 75 -15.96 11.33 -31.56
N GLN A 76 -15.79 12.65 -31.46
CA GLN A 76 -16.80 13.64 -31.82
C GLN A 76 -16.95 13.86 -33.33
N SER A 77 -16.16 13.18 -34.16
CA SER A 77 -16.20 13.30 -35.61
C SER A 77 -16.39 11.95 -36.30
N VAL A 78 -17.30 11.11 -35.82
CA VAL A 78 -17.82 10.05 -36.70
C VAL A 78 -18.63 10.80 -37.76
N PRO A 79 -18.18 10.85 -39.03
CA PRO A 79 -18.93 11.47 -40.11
C PRO A 79 -20.28 10.75 -40.24
N GLU A 80 -21.34 11.50 -40.48
CA GLU A 80 -22.71 10.98 -40.70
C GLU A 80 -22.72 9.89 -41.79
N ASP A 81 -21.85 10.04 -42.79
CA ASP A 81 -21.61 9.11 -43.90
C ASP A 81 -21.24 7.67 -43.46
N LEU A 82 -20.62 7.48 -42.29
CA LEU A 82 -20.26 6.15 -41.79
C LEU A 82 -21.47 5.38 -41.27
N GLU A 83 -22.44 6.07 -40.68
CA GLU A 83 -23.68 5.46 -40.17
C GLU A 83 -24.60 5.00 -41.32
N GLU A 84 -24.56 5.71 -42.45
CA GLU A 84 -25.20 5.28 -43.69
C GLU A 84 -24.49 4.06 -44.31
N MET A 85 -23.16 3.99 -44.28
CA MET A 85 -22.39 2.80 -44.74
C MET A 85 -22.68 1.54 -43.90
N PHE A 86 -22.81 1.67 -42.57
CA PHE A 86 -23.21 0.55 -41.70
C PHE A 86 -24.69 0.17 -41.87
N SER A 87 -25.55 1.11 -42.27
CA SER A 87 -26.97 0.82 -42.56
C SER A 87 -27.15 0.07 -43.89
N GLN A 88 -26.22 0.24 -44.84
CA GLN A 88 -26.22 -0.45 -46.12
C GLN A 88 -25.69 -1.90 -46.05
N SER A 89 -25.06 -2.33 -44.95
CA SER A 89 -24.45 -3.67 -44.85
C SER A 89 -25.46 -4.80 -44.56
N VAL A 90 -26.72 -4.46 -44.28
CA VAL A 90 -27.78 -5.43 -43.96
C VAL A 90 -28.78 -5.49 -45.12
N GLU A 91 -28.59 -6.45 -46.02
CA GLU A 91 -29.51 -6.69 -47.15
C GLU A 91 -30.49 -7.81 -46.79
N VAL A 92 -31.78 -7.48 -46.72
CA VAL A 92 -32.86 -8.46 -46.52
C VAL A 92 -33.42 -8.85 -47.88
N LYS A 93 -33.31 -10.14 -48.23
CA LYS A 93 -33.80 -10.67 -49.50
C LYS A 93 -34.94 -11.65 -49.26
N GLU A 94 -36.11 -11.32 -49.79
CA GLU A 94 -37.28 -12.19 -49.74
C GLU A 94 -37.21 -13.20 -50.90
N LEU A 95 -37.13 -14.49 -50.56
CA LEU A 95 -37.23 -15.59 -51.51
C LEU A 95 -38.65 -16.20 -51.39
N PRO A 96 -39.12 -16.95 -52.40
CA PRO A 96 -40.50 -17.42 -52.46
C PRO A 96 -40.98 -18.23 -51.23
N ASN A 97 -40.07 -18.87 -50.50
CA ASN A 97 -40.39 -19.75 -49.37
C ASN A 97 -39.77 -19.32 -48.03
N HIS A 98 -38.88 -18.30 -48.02
CA HIS A 98 -38.20 -17.83 -46.80
C HIS A 98 -37.48 -16.49 -47.03
N THR A 99 -37.13 -15.80 -45.94
CA THR A 99 -36.38 -14.55 -45.99
C THR A 99 -34.98 -14.77 -45.46
N ILE A 100 -33.97 -14.29 -46.19
CA ILE A 100 -32.58 -14.31 -45.73
C ILE A 100 -32.10 -12.90 -45.45
N THR A 101 -31.29 -12.73 -44.41
CA THR A 101 -30.61 -11.47 -44.08
C THR A 101 -29.12 -11.66 -44.31
N ILE A 102 -28.58 -10.94 -45.28
CA ILE A 102 -27.16 -10.98 -45.64
C ILE A 102 -26.47 -9.88 -44.82
N VAL A 103 -25.48 -10.28 -44.03
CA VAL A 103 -24.70 -9.41 -43.14
C VAL A 103 -23.22 -9.75 -43.35
N ASP A 104 -22.35 -8.76 -43.35
CA ASP A 104 -20.91 -8.98 -43.45
C ASP A 104 -20.37 -9.78 -42.26
N MET A 105 -19.36 -10.63 -42.50
CA MET A 105 -18.79 -11.53 -41.49
C MET A 105 -18.17 -10.79 -40.30
N SER A 106 -17.79 -9.52 -40.49
CA SER A 106 -17.24 -8.65 -39.46
C SER A 106 -18.29 -8.24 -38.40
N ASP A 107 -19.56 -8.15 -38.79
CA ASP A 107 -20.69 -7.76 -37.92
C ASP A 107 -21.30 -8.97 -37.18
N ILE A 108 -20.96 -10.19 -37.60
CA ILE A 108 -21.36 -11.43 -36.95
C ILE A 108 -20.60 -11.56 -35.61
N ASP A 109 -21.32 -11.50 -34.51
CA ASP A 109 -20.77 -11.66 -33.17
C ASP A 109 -20.48 -13.14 -32.84
N ILE A 110 -19.36 -13.62 -33.37
CA ILE A 110 -18.84 -14.98 -33.18
C ILE A 110 -18.41 -15.19 -31.70
N ALA A 111 -18.05 -14.11 -31.00
CA ALA A 111 -17.63 -14.15 -29.60
C ALA A 111 -18.80 -14.34 -28.62
N GLY A 112 -20.04 -14.30 -29.10
CA GLY A 112 -21.21 -14.74 -28.36
C GLY A 112 -21.82 -13.72 -27.40
N CYS A 113 -21.71 -12.42 -27.66
CA CYS A 113 -22.48 -11.42 -26.90
C CYS A 113 -23.97 -11.35 -27.33
N LYS A 114 -24.31 -11.74 -28.57
CA LYS A 114 -25.64 -11.58 -29.19
C LYS A 114 -26.43 -12.88 -29.37
N GLY A 115 -26.04 -13.98 -28.71
CA GLY A 115 -26.87 -15.19 -28.63
C GLY A 115 -26.72 -16.24 -29.74
N PHE A 116 -25.69 -16.13 -30.60
CA PHE A 116 -25.34 -17.18 -31.58
C PHE A 116 -24.47 -18.32 -31.00
N HIS A 117 -24.35 -18.38 -29.67
CA HIS A 117 -23.67 -19.47 -28.98
C HIS A 117 -24.71 -20.43 -28.38
N LEU A 118 -24.39 -21.72 -28.40
CA LEU A 118 -25.16 -22.72 -27.67
C LEU A 118 -25.19 -22.29 -26.19
N GLY A 119 -26.37 -22.17 -25.59
CA GLY A 119 -26.54 -21.70 -24.22
C GLY A 119 -25.72 -22.54 -23.22
N LYS A 120 -25.55 -22.04 -21.99
CA LYS A 120 -24.83 -22.78 -20.94
C LYS A 120 -25.51 -24.14 -20.72
N ASN A 121 -24.78 -25.23 -20.93
CA ASN A 121 -25.27 -26.58 -20.64
C ASN A 121 -25.74 -26.64 -19.18
N LYS A 122 -27.05 -26.84 -18.99
CA LYS A 122 -27.62 -27.16 -17.68
C LYS A 122 -27.64 -28.67 -17.55
N PHE A 123 -26.68 -29.21 -16.81
CA PHE A 123 -26.81 -30.58 -16.33
C PHE A 123 -27.85 -30.57 -15.20
N THR A 124 -28.94 -31.31 -15.36
CA THR A 124 -29.83 -31.63 -14.25
C THR A 124 -29.11 -32.69 -13.42
N GLU A 125 -28.49 -32.28 -12.30
CA GLU A 125 -28.07 -33.25 -11.30
C GLU A 125 -29.33 -33.98 -10.82
N GLY A 126 -29.31 -35.30 -10.99
CA GLY A 126 -30.37 -36.17 -10.48
C GLY A 126 -30.49 -35.98 -8.98
N ASN A 127 -31.60 -35.37 -8.57
CA ASN A 127 -32.29 -35.53 -7.30
C ASN A 127 -31.46 -36.07 -6.11
N ASP A 128 -30.74 -35.17 -5.42
CA ASP A 128 -30.44 -35.33 -3.99
C ASP A 128 -31.25 -34.25 -3.22
N PRO A 129 -32.15 -34.62 -2.30
CA PRO A 129 -33.10 -33.69 -1.70
C PRO A 129 -32.48 -32.96 -0.50
N SER A 130 -31.77 -31.86 -0.74
CA SER A 130 -31.60 -30.83 0.30
C SER A 130 -31.15 -29.47 -0.26
N SER A 131 -32.09 -28.53 -0.26
CA SER A 131 -31.95 -27.09 0.03
C SER A 131 -32.64 -26.20 -1.00
N GLU A 132 -33.63 -25.48 -0.47
CA GLU A 132 -34.55 -24.58 -1.16
C GLU A 132 -33.85 -23.33 -1.71
N THR A 133 -34.18 -23.02 -2.96
CA THR A 133 -34.50 -21.70 -3.54
C THR A 133 -33.68 -20.48 -3.06
N GLY A 134 -32.62 -20.16 -3.80
CA GLY A 134 -31.86 -18.92 -3.64
C GLY A 134 -32.57 -17.69 -4.24
N GLN A 135 -33.14 -16.85 -3.37
CA GLN A 135 -33.24 -15.41 -3.62
C GLN A 135 -31.87 -14.78 -3.34
N VAL A 136 -31.27 -14.10 -4.32
CA VAL A 136 -30.00 -13.37 -4.13
C VAL A 136 -30.29 -11.99 -3.54
N THR A 137 -30.45 -11.94 -2.22
CA THR A 137 -30.22 -10.70 -1.44
C THR A 137 -28.72 -10.52 -1.24
N LEU A 138 -28.19 -9.35 -1.62
CA LEU A 138 -26.79 -8.95 -1.38
C LEU A 138 -26.42 -9.12 0.11
N PRO A 139 -25.37 -9.89 0.48
CA PRO A 139 -25.03 -10.08 1.87
C PRO A 139 -24.33 -8.83 2.44
N ARG A 140 -24.89 -8.35 3.56
CA ARG A 140 -24.39 -7.30 4.45
C ARG A 140 -22.94 -7.59 4.91
N PRO A 141 -22.04 -6.58 5.01
CA PRO A 141 -20.59 -6.77 5.14
C PRO A 141 -20.09 -7.17 6.55
N GLU A 142 -20.91 -7.83 7.38
CA GLU A 142 -20.56 -8.04 8.79
C GLU A 142 -20.03 -9.43 9.15
N GLU A 143 -20.26 -10.45 8.32
CA GLU A 143 -19.97 -11.85 8.72
C GLU A 143 -18.60 -12.39 8.26
N ASN A 144 -17.93 -11.74 7.32
CA ASN A 144 -16.67 -12.24 6.75
C ASN A 144 -15.39 -11.73 7.42
N LYS A 145 -15.48 -11.20 8.65
CA LYS A 145 -14.30 -10.67 9.39
C LYS A 145 -13.27 -11.77 9.73
N LYS A 146 -13.66 -13.03 9.82
CA LYS A 146 -12.74 -14.16 10.13
C LYS A 146 -11.97 -14.66 8.91
N ALA A 147 -12.59 -14.69 7.72
CA ALA A 147 -11.96 -15.13 6.48
C ALA A 147 -10.90 -14.11 6.00
N LEU A 148 -11.21 -12.82 6.05
CA LEU A 148 -10.29 -11.74 5.71
C LEU A 148 -9.04 -11.75 6.61
N LYS A 149 -9.21 -11.94 7.93
CA LYS A 149 -8.08 -12.08 8.88
C LYS A 149 -7.16 -13.27 8.59
N ARG A 150 -7.65 -14.34 7.95
CA ARG A 150 -6.83 -15.52 7.59
C ARG A 150 -5.99 -15.26 6.34
N LEU A 151 -6.47 -14.43 5.42
CA LEU A 151 -5.71 -14.03 4.23
C LEU A 151 -4.56 -13.08 4.62
N ASP A 152 -4.80 -12.10 5.48
CA ASP A 152 -3.75 -11.16 5.94
C ASP A 152 -2.57 -11.85 6.64
N LYS A 153 -2.82 -12.92 7.40
CA LYS A 153 -1.76 -13.68 8.11
C LYS A 153 -0.84 -14.45 7.17
N LYS A 154 -1.29 -14.83 5.97
CA LYS A 154 -0.45 -15.55 4.99
C LYS A 154 0.56 -14.61 4.33
N HIS A 155 0.19 -13.34 4.11
CA HIS A 155 1.07 -12.33 3.51
C HIS A 155 2.21 -11.91 4.45
N LEU A 156 1.99 -11.85 5.77
CA LEU A 156 3.04 -11.54 6.75
C LEU A 156 4.18 -12.59 6.84
N LYS A 157 3.90 -13.87 6.50
CA LYS A 157 4.91 -14.94 6.56
C LYS A 157 5.87 -14.90 5.36
N ASN A 158 5.42 -14.40 4.22
CA ASN A 158 6.22 -14.31 3.00
C ASN A 158 7.21 -13.12 3.03
N GLU A 159 6.86 -12.02 3.71
CA GLU A 159 7.78 -10.90 3.97
C GLU A 159 8.99 -11.30 4.85
N HIS A 160 8.80 -12.21 5.80
CA HIS A 160 9.89 -12.64 6.71
C HIS A 160 11.00 -13.42 5.99
N LEU A 161 10.68 -14.11 4.89
CA LEU A 161 11.63 -14.85 4.07
C LEU A 161 12.48 -13.94 3.18
N GLN A 162 11.91 -12.82 2.70
CA GLN A 162 12.61 -11.85 1.85
C GLN A 162 13.69 -11.06 2.62
N ARG A 163 13.56 -10.92 3.94
CA ARG A 163 14.52 -10.17 4.78
C ARG A 163 15.82 -10.91 5.09
N LYS A 164 15.88 -12.23 4.84
CA LYS A 164 17.08 -13.04 5.12
C LYS A 164 18.20 -12.88 4.07
N ASN A 165 17.90 -12.30 2.92
CA ASN A 165 18.85 -12.12 1.81
C ASN A 165 19.43 -10.70 1.71
N LEU A 166 19.17 -9.81 2.68
CA LEU A 166 19.84 -8.51 2.70
C LEU A 166 21.26 -8.67 3.29
N PRO A 167 22.31 -8.19 2.59
CA PRO A 167 23.66 -8.23 3.12
C PRO A 167 23.72 -7.46 4.45
N HIS A 168 24.15 -8.15 5.50
CA HIS A 168 24.41 -7.54 6.79
C HIS A 168 25.52 -6.50 6.62
N LYS A 169 25.18 -5.21 6.59
CA LYS A 169 26.21 -4.16 6.60
C LYS A 169 27.00 -4.29 7.89
N HIS A 170 28.27 -4.69 7.77
CA HIS A 170 29.20 -4.76 8.88
C HIS A 170 29.37 -3.34 9.43
N GLY A 171 28.64 -3.01 10.50
CA GLY A 171 28.79 -1.73 11.18
C GLY A 171 30.21 -1.63 11.70
N HIS A 172 30.93 -0.57 11.32
CA HIS A 172 32.23 -0.27 11.91
C HIS A 172 32.08 -0.21 13.43
N LYS A 173 32.70 -1.17 14.13
CA LYS A 173 32.78 -1.19 15.58
C LYS A 173 33.54 0.07 16.00
N HIS A 174 32.82 1.09 16.48
CA HIS A 174 33.44 2.19 17.19
C HIS A 174 34.14 1.62 18.42
N LYS A 175 35.47 1.69 18.45
CA LYS A 175 36.27 1.31 19.62
C LYS A 175 35.81 2.17 20.79
N HIS A 176 35.19 1.57 21.81
CA HIS A 176 34.91 2.24 23.07
C HIS A 176 36.25 2.62 23.72
N ILE A 177 36.64 3.88 23.64
CA ILE A 177 37.71 4.43 24.47
C ILE A 177 37.13 4.59 25.87
N THR A 178 37.25 3.56 26.70
CA THR A 178 36.96 3.66 28.13
C THR A 178 38.12 4.41 28.80
N LYS A 179 37.98 5.74 28.93
CA LYS A 179 38.84 6.50 29.85
C LYS A 179 38.46 6.10 31.26
N LYS A 180 39.21 5.17 31.87
CA LYS A 180 39.13 4.88 33.31
C LYS A 180 39.41 6.17 34.08
N VAL A 181 38.37 6.81 34.61
CA VAL A 181 38.51 7.89 35.59
C VAL A 181 38.87 7.21 36.90
N LYS A 182 40.14 7.33 37.32
CA LYS A 182 40.60 6.89 38.63
C LYS A 182 40.05 7.87 39.67
N ILE A 183 38.96 7.48 40.33
CA ILE A 183 38.45 8.20 41.51
C ILE A 183 39.50 8.03 42.61
N ARG A 184 40.22 9.11 42.94
CA ARG A 184 41.07 9.15 44.14
C ARG A 184 40.14 9.32 45.34
N SER A 185 40.01 8.29 46.17
CA SER A 185 39.43 8.40 47.50
C SER A 185 40.33 9.31 48.35
N GLY A 186 39.81 10.46 48.75
CA GLY A 186 40.48 11.33 49.72
C GLY A 186 40.19 10.82 51.13
N ASN A 187 41.23 10.38 51.83
CA ASN A 187 41.16 10.11 53.28
C ASN A 187 40.85 11.42 54.01
N LYS A 188 39.67 11.49 54.66
CA LYS A 188 39.38 12.47 55.71
C LYS A 188 40.11 12.01 56.97
N LYS A 189 41.19 12.70 57.34
CA LYS A 189 41.77 12.60 58.68
C LYS A 189 40.80 13.28 59.66
N HIS A 190 40.39 12.56 60.70
CA HIS A 190 39.77 13.17 61.88
C HIS A 190 40.86 13.83 62.72
N GLY A 191 40.70 15.12 62.97
CA GLY A 191 41.51 15.87 63.93
C GLY A 191 40.91 15.72 65.33
N HIS A 192 41.81 15.62 66.29
CA HIS A 192 41.60 15.57 67.74
C HIS A 192 40.81 16.76 68.28
#